data_AF-A0A173VT48-F1
#
_entry.id   AF-A0A173VT48-F1
#
_cell.length_a   1.000
_cell.length_b   1.000
_cell.length_c   1.000
_cell.angle_alpha   90.00
_cell.angle_beta   90.00
_cell.angle_gamma   90.00
#
_symmetry.space_group_name_H-M   'P 1'
#
loop_
_entity.id
_entity.type
_entity.pdbx_description
1 polymer ?
#
loop_
_entity_poly.entity_id
_entity_poly.type
_entity_poly.pdbx_seq_one_letter_code
_entity_poly.pdbx_strand_id
1 'polypeptide(L)'
;MCQRRSRLLLFPLYMESSGNYVDVCYREEGNMKHKLLRSTIKQMDEMMEKYGCFVRCHRAYIVNVNKIMNINGNAQGYRLNLEDTQQEIPVSRTYLKDFKSFLNKEN
;
A
#
# COMPACT_ATOMS: atom_id res chain seq x y z
N MET A 1 -16.42 -6.11 17.26
CA MET A 1 -15.74 -7.40 17.52
C MET A 1 -14.35 -7.36 16.90
N CYS A 2 -13.35 -6.91 17.65
CA CYS A 2 -11.98 -6.77 17.18
C CYS A 2 -11.14 -7.78 17.98
N GLN A 3 -10.80 -8.93 17.37
CA GLN A 3 -10.10 -9.99 18.09
C GLN A 3 -8.70 -9.52 18.49
N ARG A 4 -8.49 -9.46 19.80
CA ARG A 4 -7.19 -9.45 20.46
C ARG A 4 -6.38 -10.67 19.99
N ARG A 5 -5.32 -10.43 19.22
CA ARG A 5 -4.14 -11.31 19.17
C ARG A 5 -2.88 -10.46 19.30
N SER A 6 -2.21 -10.68 20.41
CA SER A 6 -0.96 -10.09 20.86
C SER A 6 0.17 -10.43 19.89
N ARG A 7 0.58 -9.49 19.04
CA ARG A 7 1.92 -9.32 18.45
C ARG A 7 1.84 -8.04 17.60
N LEU A 8 2.50 -6.97 18.02
CA LEU A 8 2.61 -5.66 17.35
C LEU A 8 1.99 -5.66 15.93
N LEU A 9 0.75 -5.17 15.79
CA LEU A 9 0.15 -4.95 14.48
C LEU A 9 0.82 -3.74 13.86
N LEU A 10 1.98 -3.99 13.27
CA LEU A 10 2.70 -3.03 12.45
C LEU A 10 1.85 -2.81 11.20
N PHE A 11 1.12 -1.70 11.16
CA PHE A 11 0.23 -1.38 10.07
C PHE A 11 1.06 -0.89 8.88
N PRO A 12 1.03 -1.58 7.72
CA PRO A 12 1.89 -1.22 6.61
C PRO A 12 1.49 0.10 5.95
N LEU A 13 2.50 0.86 5.54
CA LEU A 13 2.37 2.07 4.71
C LEU A 13 2.21 1.67 3.25
N TYR A 14 3.09 0.79 2.79
CA TYR A 14 3.05 0.21 1.45
C TYR A 14 3.75 -1.15 1.42
N MET A 15 3.51 -1.89 0.36
CA MET A 15 4.10 -3.18 0.08
C MET A 15 4.63 -3.20 -1.35
N GLU A 16 5.82 -3.73 -1.53
CA GLU A 16 6.52 -3.84 -2.80
C GLU A 16 6.88 -5.30 -3.10
N SER A 17 6.62 -5.74 -4.32
CA SER A 17 7.06 -7.05 -4.79
C SER A 17 8.53 -7.02 -5.21
N SER A 18 9.37 -7.77 -4.49
CA SER A 18 10.79 -7.96 -4.81
C SER A 18 11.07 -9.43 -5.09
N GLY A 19 10.93 -9.82 -6.36
CA GLY A 19 11.07 -11.22 -6.80
C GLY A 19 10.05 -12.15 -6.14
N ASN A 20 10.54 -13.10 -5.34
CA ASN A 20 9.72 -14.09 -4.60
C ASN A 20 9.34 -13.62 -3.17
N TYR A 21 9.63 -12.36 -2.87
CA TYR A 21 9.36 -11.74 -1.58
C TYR A 21 8.50 -10.49 -1.78
N VAL A 22 7.76 -10.13 -0.74
CA VAL A 22 7.11 -8.83 -0.62
C VAL A 22 7.83 -8.08 0.49
N ASP A 23 8.39 -6.93 0.15
CA ASP A 23 8.85 -5.97 1.14
C ASP A 23 7.65 -5.21 1.69
N VAL A 24 7.46 -5.29 3.00
CA VAL A 24 6.42 -4.60 3.75
C VAL A 24 7.06 -3.44 4.49
N CYS A 25 6.77 -2.22 4.05
CA CYS A 25 7.21 -1.01 4.73
C CYS A 25 6.17 -0.60 5.78
N TYR A 26 6.62 -0.37 7.01
CA TYR A 26 5.79 0.04 8.13
C TYR A 26 6.54 0.97 9.08
N ARG A 27 5.80 1.61 9.98
CA ARG A 27 6.39 2.45 11.04
C ARG A 27 6.40 1.72 12.36
N GLU A 28 7.54 1.77 13.04
CA GLU A 28 7.70 1.30 14.41
C GLU A 28 8.51 2.33 15.20
N GLU A 29 7.95 2.83 16.32
CA GLU A 29 8.61 3.81 17.20
C GLU A 29 9.16 5.04 16.46
N GLY A 30 8.38 5.57 15.50
CA GLY A 30 8.76 6.73 14.69
C GLY A 30 9.76 6.44 13.57
N ASN A 31 10.32 5.23 13.51
CA ASN A 31 11.28 4.84 12.49
C ASN A 31 10.61 4.02 11.39
N MET A 32 11.04 4.24 10.15
CA MET A 32 10.64 3.37 9.03
C MET A 32 11.40 2.05 9.09
N LYS A 33 10.66 0.96 8.99
CA LYS A 33 11.20 -0.38 8.93
C LYS A 33 10.60 -1.14 7.76
N HIS A 34 11.40 -2.05 7.25
CA HIS A 34 11.10 -2.89 6.10
C HIS A 34 11.15 -4.34 6.54
N LYS A 35 10.23 -5.16 6.04
CA LYS A 35 10.18 -6.58 6.33
C LYS A 35 9.87 -7.37 5.08
N LEU A 36 10.84 -8.19 4.69
CA LEU A 36 10.69 -9.13 3.60
C LEU A 36 9.87 -10.33 4.06
N LEU A 37 8.73 -10.56 3.40
CA LEU A 37 7.89 -11.73 3.58
C LEU A 37 7.96 -12.61 2.34
N ARG A 38 8.20 -13.91 2.52
CA ARG A 38 8.14 -14.88 1.42
C ARG A 38 6.68 -15.11 1.03
N SER A 39 6.18 -14.32 0.10
CA SER A 39 4.79 -14.33 -0.37
C SER A 39 4.70 -13.59 -1.70
N THR A 40 3.53 -13.65 -2.34
CA THR A 40 3.25 -12.90 -3.56
C THR A 40 2.45 -11.64 -3.24
N ILE A 41 2.61 -10.60 -4.08
CA ILE A 41 1.82 -9.37 -3.96
C ILE A 41 0.31 -9.65 -4.04
N LYS A 42 -0.09 -10.66 -4.83
CA LYS A 42 -1.50 -11.08 -4.96
C LYS A 42 -2.07 -11.61 -3.65
N GLN A 43 -1.33 -12.48 -2.95
CA GLN A 43 -1.76 -12.98 -1.63
C GLN A 43 -1.86 -11.85 -0.62
N MET A 44 -0.94 -10.88 -0.67
CA MET A 44 -1.00 -9.70 0.19
C MET A 44 -2.25 -8.86 -0.12
N ASP A 45 -2.57 -8.64 -1.38
CA ASP A 45 -3.78 -7.93 -1.83
C ASP A 45 -5.05 -8.55 -1.24
N GLU A 46 -5.23 -9.87 -1.43
CA GLU A 46 -6.38 -10.64 -0.93
C GLU A 46 -6.47 -10.58 0.61
N MET A 47 -5.35 -10.67 1.32
CA MET A 47 -5.33 -10.56 2.77
C MET A 47 -5.68 -9.16 3.28
N MET A 48 -5.40 -8.13 2.47
CA MET A 48 -5.56 -6.73 2.85
C MET A 48 -6.93 -6.17 2.50
N GLU A 49 -7.66 -6.81 1.58
CA GLU A 49 -9.02 -6.48 1.19
C GLU A 49 -9.97 -6.35 2.40
N LYS A 50 -9.78 -7.19 3.42
CA LYS A 50 -10.56 -7.16 4.67
C LYS A 50 -10.42 -5.86 5.48
N TYR A 51 -9.36 -5.08 5.26
CA TYR A 51 -9.14 -3.81 5.96
C TYR A 51 -9.72 -2.62 5.20
N GLY A 52 -10.07 -2.77 3.91
CA GLY A 52 -10.74 -1.72 3.13
C GLY A 52 -9.97 -0.41 2.98
N CYS A 53 -8.67 -0.38 3.22
CA CYS A 53 -7.80 0.82 3.10
C CYS A 53 -6.52 0.55 2.32
N PHE A 54 -6.34 -0.66 1.82
CA PHE A 54 -5.24 -1.02 0.95
C PHE A 54 -5.75 -1.15 -0.47
N VAL A 55 -5.01 -0.55 -1.40
CA VAL A 55 -5.36 -0.59 -2.82
C VAL A 55 -4.12 -0.96 -3.62
N ARG A 56 -4.31 -1.83 -4.59
CA ARG A 56 -3.28 -2.17 -5.56
C ARG A 56 -3.19 -1.08 -6.62
N CYS A 57 -2.13 -0.27 -6.55
CA CYS A 57 -1.88 0.81 -7.49
C CYS A 57 -0.91 0.40 -8.62
N HIS A 58 -0.17 -0.68 -8.44
CA HIS A 58 0.78 -1.19 -9.42
C HIS A 58 0.82 -2.73 -9.41
N ARG A 59 1.36 -3.34 -10.47
CA ARG A 59 1.54 -4.79 -10.52
C ARG A 59 2.39 -5.31 -9.35
N ALA A 60 3.31 -4.47 -8.87
CA ALA A 60 4.26 -4.76 -7.81
C ALA A 60 4.05 -3.92 -6.54
N TYR A 61 3.05 -3.03 -6.47
CA TYR A 61 2.83 -2.17 -5.31
C TYR A 61 1.39 -2.23 -4.81
N ILE A 62 1.26 -2.33 -3.49
CA ILE A 62 0.02 -2.11 -2.74
C ILE A 62 0.28 -0.97 -1.79
N VAL A 63 -0.64 -0.03 -1.72
CA VAL A 63 -0.48 1.19 -0.94
C VAL A 63 -1.64 1.34 0.03
N ASN A 64 -1.36 1.90 1.20
CA ASN A 64 -2.37 2.29 2.16
C ASN A 64 -2.90 3.69 1.81
N VAL A 65 -4.18 3.80 1.43
CA VAL A 65 -4.75 5.08 1.01
C VAL A 65 -4.83 6.10 2.14
N ASN A 66 -5.01 5.64 3.38
CA ASN A 66 -5.08 6.50 4.56
C ASN A 66 -3.76 7.21 4.86
N LYS A 67 -2.68 6.80 4.20
CA LYS A 67 -1.34 7.36 4.37
C LYS A 67 -0.89 8.17 3.17
N ILE A 68 -1.71 8.31 2.13
CA ILE A 68 -1.40 9.12 0.96
C ILE A 68 -1.57 10.59 1.35
N MET A 69 -0.48 11.34 1.27
CA MET A 69 -0.46 12.78 1.51
C MET A 69 -0.77 13.56 0.24
N ASN A 70 -0.23 13.13 -0.90
CA ASN A 70 -0.45 13.82 -2.16
C ASN A 70 -0.41 12.85 -3.35
N ILE A 71 -1.19 13.18 -4.38
CA ILE A 71 -1.28 12.39 -5.61
C ILE A 71 -0.81 13.29 -6.76
N ASN A 72 0.43 13.06 -7.22
CA ASN A 72 1.05 13.82 -8.29
C ASN A 72 0.94 13.06 -9.60
N GLY A 73 0.22 13.57 -10.59
CA GLY A 73 0.10 12.86 -11.85
C GLY A 73 -0.79 13.53 -12.88
N ASN A 74 -0.52 13.20 -14.14
CA ASN A 74 -1.35 13.58 -15.28
C ASN A 74 -1.81 12.33 -16.05
N ALA A 75 -2.41 12.52 -17.22
CA ALA A 75 -2.90 11.42 -18.05
C ALA A 75 -1.83 10.37 -18.45
N GLN A 76 -0.54 10.65 -18.29
CA GLN A 76 0.54 9.70 -18.59
C GLN A 76 0.85 8.73 -17.43
N GLY A 77 0.51 9.10 -16.18
CA GLY A 77 0.73 8.29 -14.99
C GLY A 77 0.59 9.10 -13.69
N TYR A 78 0.22 8.42 -12.60
CA TYR A 78 0.18 9.01 -11.26
C TYR A 78 1.34 8.50 -10.40
N ARG A 79 1.77 9.33 -9.46
CA ARG A 79 2.75 9.08 -8.42
C ARG A 79 2.12 9.46 -7.09
N LEU A 80 2.24 8.57 -6.11
CA LEU A 80 1.67 8.74 -4.78
C LEU A 80 2.79 9.09 -3.82
N ASN A 81 2.59 10.14 -3.04
CA ASN A 81 3.47 10.52 -1.96
C ASN A 81 2.79 10.12 -0.65
N LEU A 82 3.47 9.30 0.14
CA LEU A 82 2.96 8.85 1.44
C LEU A 82 3.53 9.71 2.58
N GLU A 83 2.84 9.66 3.72
CA GLU A 83 3.26 10.33 4.94
C GLU A 83 4.63 9.83 5.44
N ASP A 84 5.52 10.78 5.73
CA ASP A 84 6.89 10.59 6.24
C ASP A 84 7.82 9.74 5.38
N THR A 85 7.48 9.46 4.11
CA THR A 85 8.41 8.85 3.16
C THR A 85 8.71 9.79 2.01
N GLN A 86 9.95 9.75 1.53
CA GLN A 86 10.33 10.37 0.27
C GLN A 86 10.09 9.44 -0.93
N GLN A 87 9.64 8.21 -0.68
CA GLN A 87 9.38 7.24 -1.73
C GLN A 87 8.09 7.57 -2.48
N GLU A 88 8.24 7.88 -3.76
CA GLU A 88 7.12 8.05 -4.67
C GLU A 88 6.68 6.68 -5.21
N ILE A 89 5.40 6.32 -5.01
CA ILE A 89 4.86 5.06 -5.53
C ILE A 89 4.18 5.30 -6.89
N PRO A 90 4.68 4.70 -7.98
CA PRO A 90 4.07 4.86 -9.28
C PRO A 90 2.78 4.05 -9.41
N VAL A 91 1.73 4.68 -9.96
CA VAL A 91 0.47 4.03 -10.30
C VAL A 91 0.48 3.66 -11.78
N SER A 92 0.30 2.37 -12.06
CA SER A 92 0.20 1.88 -13.44
C SER A 92 -1.15 2.25 -14.05
N ARG A 93 -1.18 2.56 -15.35
CA ARG A 93 -2.41 2.94 -16.08
C ARG A 93 -3.51 1.89 -15.98
N THR A 94 -3.14 0.60 -15.95
CA THR A 94 -4.07 -0.52 -15.78
C THR A 94 -4.82 -0.44 -14.45
N TYR A 95 -4.13 -0.08 -13.37
CA TYR A 95 -4.68 -0.02 -12.00
C TYR A 95 -5.27 1.35 -11.65
N LEU A 96 -5.06 2.35 -12.51
CA LEU A 96 -5.49 3.73 -12.29
C LEU A 96 -7.01 3.86 -12.22
N LYS A 97 -7.75 3.06 -13.01
CA LYS A 97 -9.23 3.00 -12.94
C LYS A 97 -9.69 2.50 -11.58
N ASP A 98 -9.15 1.38 -11.12
CA ASP A 98 -9.50 0.78 -9.83
C ASP A 98 -9.12 1.71 -8.67
N PHE A 99 -7.93 2.29 -8.74
CA PHE A 99 -7.44 3.26 -7.76
C PHE A 99 -8.35 4.49 -7.63
N LYS A 100 -8.76 5.09 -8.76
CA LYS A 100 -9.71 6.22 -8.75
C LYS A 100 -11.08 5.82 -8.23
N SER A 101 -11.57 4.64 -8.61
CA SER A 101 -12.85 4.12 -8.13
C SER A 101 -12.84 3.96 -6.61
N PHE A 102 -11.73 3.46 -6.07
CA PHE A 102 -11.53 3.32 -4.64
C PHE A 102 -11.53 4.66 -3.91
N LEU A 103 -10.76 5.64 -4.38
CA LEU A 103 -10.69 6.98 -3.78
C LEU A 103 -12.03 7.73 -3.78
N ASN A 104 -12.83 7.59 -4.84
CA ASN A 104 -14.16 8.21 -4.91
C ASN A 104 -15.16 7.58 -3.92
N LYS A 105 -14.88 6.37 -3.41
CA LYS A 105 -15.79 5.63 -2.53
C LYS A 105 -15.73 6.09 -1.08
N GLU A 106 -14.75 6.90 -0.71
CA GLU A 106 -14.61 7.49 0.63
C GLU A 106 -15.19 8.92 0.74
N ASN A 107 -16.00 9.37 -0.23
CA ASN A 107 -16.80 10.60 -0.13
C ASN A 107 -18.29 10.32 0.01
#